data_AF-A0A9Q0H0N6-F1
#
_entry.id   AF-A0A9Q0H0N6-F1
#
_cell.length_a   1.000
_cell.length_b   1.000
_cell.length_c   1.000
_cell.angle_alpha   90.00
_cell.angle_beta   90.00
_cell.angle_gamma   90.00
#
_symmetry.space_group_name_H-M   'P 1'
#
loop_
_entity.id
_entity.type
_entity.pdbx_description
1 polymer ?
#
loop_
_entity_poly.entity_id
_entity_poly.type
_entity_poly.pdbx_seq_one_letter_code
_entity_poly.pdbx_strand_id
1 'polypeptide(L)'
;MAQDGTRRPLKIITGAAASGSDLKDALVAHLRSLDIEVEDIGTGKYYSIGEEVGRRVSSAVTSSDTDSTETRGLVACGTGVGVSIFANKFPGVYASTCVTVSEARNARSINNCNVLAVSGTNTTPETGLEILNTWLETPFKSPCPASGNNPWPQGMATFLDESIPEMLKIGSVEPEKQDTCAICCLAKNREFSAVDIMPGGSMKIVRESPTSAIVRFKAGSVEPAHHYTFGHDLIVLKGSKRVWNVSKGEKYDLSVGDYLLTPAGDVHRVKYFEDTEFFIRWDGRWDIFLNEDADAAIAAIEKDS
;
A
#
# COMPACT_ATOMS: atom_id res chain seq x y z
N MET A 1 8.79 -50.36 11.43
CA MET A 1 7.85 -49.35 11.96
C MET A 1 7.17 -48.73 10.74
N ALA A 2 5.84 -48.76 10.69
CA ALA A 2 5.08 -48.45 9.49
C ALA A 2 5.34 -47.01 9.04
N GLN A 3 5.79 -46.82 7.80
CA GLN A 3 5.76 -45.52 7.14
C GLN A 3 4.28 -45.20 6.86
N ASP A 4 3.75 -44.25 7.63
CA ASP A 4 2.44 -43.65 7.38
C ASP A 4 2.54 -42.78 6.11
N GLY A 5 1.92 -43.23 5.02
CA GLY A 5 1.98 -42.64 3.69
C GLY A 5 1.23 -41.32 3.52
N THR A 6 1.08 -40.54 4.59
CA THR A 6 0.27 -39.30 4.62
C THR A 6 1.06 -38.04 4.96
N ARG A 7 2.35 -38.16 5.35
CA ARG A 7 3.17 -37.00 5.74
C ARG A 7 3.93 -36.44 4.53
N ARG A 8 3.63 -35.19 4.15
CA ARG A 8 4.40 -34.46 3.13
C ARG A 8 5.89 -34.45 3.51
N PRO A 9 6.81 -34.57 2.54
CA PRO A 9 8.23 -34.38 2.80
C PRO A 9 8.46 -33.03 3.48
N LEU A 10 9.34 -32.99 4.49
CA LEU A 10 9.60 -31.79 5.28
C LEU A 10 11.02 -31.28 5.03
N LYS A 11 11.13 -29.99 4.74
CA LYS A 11 12.39 -29.24 4.66
C LYS A 11 12.46 -28.19 5.75
N ILE A 12 13.58 -28.14 6.47
CA ILE A 12 13.87 -27.12 7.49
C ILE A 12 14.95 -26.17 7.00
N ILE A 13 14.66 -24.88 6.98
CA ILE A 13 15.64 -23.81 6.75
C ILE A 13 16.08 -23.27 8.10
N THR A 14 17.38 -23.21 8.36
CA THR A 14 17.88 -22.84 9.69
C THR A 14 19.10 -21.95 9.66
N GLY A 15 19.25 -21.11 10.68
CA GLY A 15 20.43 -20.31 10.95
C GLY A 15 20.43 -19.78 12.38
N ALA A 16 21.56 -19.24 12.82
CA ALA A 16 21.69 -18.74 14.19
C ALA A 16 22.50 -17.44 14.30
N ALA A 17 22.26 -16.67 15.35
CA ALA A 17 23.28 -15.76 15.88
C ALA A 17 24.31 -16.54 16.71
N ALA A 18 25.50 -15.97 16.90
CA ALA A 18 26.59 -16.64 17.63
C ALA A 18 26.18 -17.16 19.02
N SER A 19 25.30 -16.45 19.73
CA SER A 19 24.80 -16.88 21.05
C SER A 19 23.81 -18.05 21.03
N GLY A 20 23.43 -18.56 19.86
CA GLY A 20 22.56 -19.73 19.71
C GLY A 20 23.08 -20.78 18.72
N SER A 21 24.32 -20.65 18.24
CA SER A 21 24.91 -21.58 17.25
C SER A 21 24.96 -23.01 17.76
N ASP A 22 25.44 -23.21 18.99
CA ASP A 22 25.69 -24.54 19.55
C ASP A 22 24.39 -25.33 19.71
N LEU A 23 23.34 -24.66 20.20
CA LEU A 23 22.01 -25.26 20.30
C LEU A 23 21.47 -25.58 18.90
N LYS A 24 21.57 -24.65 17.95
CA LYS A 24 21.14 -24.89 16.56
C LYS A 24 21.87 -26.09 15.95
N ASP A 25 23.17 -26.23 16.14
CA ASP A 25 23.96 -27.34 15.61
C ASP A 25 23.50 -28.70 16.17
N ALA A 26 23.24 -28.77 17.48
CA ALA A 26 22.67 -29.97 18.11
C ALA A 26 21.30 -30.34 17.51
N LEU A 27 20.43 -29.36 17.30
CA LEU A 27 19.12 -29.56 16.68
C LEU A 27 19.22 -29.97 15.21
N VAL A 28 20.16 -29.40 14.45
CA VAL A 28 20.42 -29.78 13.05
C VAL A 28 20.90 -31.23 12.94
N ALA A 29 21.81 -31.65 13.82
CA ALA A 29 22.26 -33.04 13.86
C ALA A 29 21.09 -34.01 14.10
N HIS A 30 20.20 -33.66 15.03
CA HIS A 30 19.00 -34.44 15.31
C HIS A 30 18.02 -34.48 14.14
N LEU A 31 17.72 -33.33 13.51
CA LEU A 31 16.86 -33.27 12.30
C LEU A 31 17.38 -34.18 11.18
N ARG A 32 18.70 -34.13 10.92
CA ARG A 32 19.33 -34.99 9.91
C ARG A 32 19.28 -36.47 10.29
N SER A 33 19.34 -36.81 11.58
CA SER A 33 19.17 -38.19 12.05
C SER A 33 17.76 -38.75 11.82
N LEU A 34 16.77 -37.86 11.68
CA LEU A 34 15.39 -38.19 11.34
C LEU A 34 15.12 -38.19 9.82
N ASP A 35 16.16 -38.07 8.99
CA ASP A 35 16.08 -38.00 7.52
C ASP A 35 15.26 -36.79 7.02
N ILE A 36 15.26 -35.70 7.79
CA ILE A 36 14.63 -34.43 7.41
C ILE A 36 15.65 -33.61 6.60
N GLU A 37 15.23 -33.04 5.47
CA GLU A 37 16.08 -32.14 4.68
C GLU A 37 16.36 -30.86 5.48
N VAL A 38 17.64 -30.54 5.70
CA VAL A 38 18.04 -29.33 6.44
C VAL A 38 18.95 -28.45 5.60
N GLU A 39 18.50 -27.24 5.31
CA GLU A 39 19.29 -26.17 4.72
C GLU A 39 19.77 -25.20 5.81
N ASP A 40 21.03 -25.35 6.21
CA ASP A 40 21.67 -24.51 7.22
C ASP A 40 22.41 -23.34 6.56
N ILE A 41 21.89 -22.12 6.74
CA ILE A 41 22.49 -20.87 6.23
C ILE A 41 23.62 -20.35 7.13
N GLY A 42 23.95 -21.07 8.22
CA GLY A 42 25.07 -20.80 9.09
C GLY A 42 24.78 -19.80 10.19
N THR A 43 25.85 -19.14 10.65
CA THR A 43 25.84 -18.19 11.75
C THR A 43 26.05 -16.76 11.27
N GLY A 44 25.23 -15.82 11.73
CA GLY A 44 25.30 -14.43 11.31
C GLY A 44 24.69 -13.46 12.32
N LYS A 45 24.37 -12.25 11.84
CA LYS A 45 23.62 -11.27 12.64
C LYS A 45 22.19 -11.75 12.85
N TYR A 46 21.68 -11.63 14.07
CA TYR A 46 20.36 -12.16 14.43
C TYR A 46 19.22 -11.62 13.54
N TYR A 47 19.28 -10.35 13.12
CA TYR A 47 18.29 -9.78 12.22
C TYR A 47 18.41 -10.33 10.79
N SER A 48 19.62 -10.48 10.26
CA SER A 48 19.84 -11.02 8.90
C SER A 48 19.45 -12.49 8.80
N ILE A 49 19.73 -13.28 9.85
CA ILE A 49 19.32 -14.69 9.92
C ILE A 49 17.80 -14.81 10.00
N GLY A 50 17.17 -14.06 10.91
CA GLY A 50 15.71 -14.06 11.02
C GLY A 50 15.04 -13.63 9.72
N GLU A 51 15.57 -12.58 9.08
CA GLU A 51 15.10 -12.09 7.79
C GLU A 51 15.18 -13.15 6.70
N GLU A 52 16.34 -13.77 6.51
CA GLU A 52 16.57 -14.73 5.44
C GLU A 52 15.73 -16.01 5.61
N VAL A 53 15.63 -16.54 6.83
CA VAL A 53 14.76 -17.70 7.10
C VAL A 53 13.30 -17.35 6.89
N GLY A 54 12.83 -16.20 7.41
CA GLY A 54 11.45 -15.75 7.22
C GLY A 54 11.11 -15.60 5.73
N ARG A 55 11.97 -14.92 4.95
CA ARG A 55 11.77 -14.70 3.52
C ARG A 55 11.61 -16.01 2.74
N ARG A 56 12.44 -17.01 3.03
CA ARG A 56 12.41 -18.30 2.32
C ARG A 56 11.20 -19.14 2.71
N VAL A 57 10.83 -19.16 4.00
CA VAL A 57 9.62 -19.84 4.46
C VAL A 57 8.36 -19.19 3.87
N SER A 58 8.29 -17.85 3.86
CA SER A 58 7.20 -17.09 3.23
C SER A 58 7.05 -17.40 1.74
N SER A 59 8.18 -17.45 1.02
CA SER A 59 8.19 -17.77 -0.41
C SER A 59 7.65 -19.17 -0.67
N ALA A 60 8.04 -20.15 0.15
CA ALA A 60 7.58 -21.53 0.03
C ALA A 60 6.08 -21.68 0.28
N VAL A 61 5.54 -21.00 1.31
CA VAL A 61 4.10 -20.98 1.64
C VAL A 61 3.27 -20.41 0.48
N THR A 62 3.78 -19.40 -0.22
CA THR A 62 3.08 -18.77 -1.35
C THR A 62 3.10 -19.64 -2.61
N SER A 63 4.13 -20.46 -2.77
CA SER A 63 4.35 -21.31 -3.96
C SER A 63 3.76 -22.73 -3.85
N SER A 64 3.29 -23.14 -2.68
CA SER A 64 2.99 -24.54 -2.42
C SER A 64 1.67 -24.99 -3.05
N ASP A 65 1.75 -25.78 -4.13
CA ASP A 65 0.69 -26.70 -4.54
C ASP A 65 0.53 -27.83 -3.52
N THR A 66 -0.64 -28.46 -3.47
CA THR A 66 -1.05 -29.44 -2.45
C THR A 66 -0.19 -30.71 -2.35
N ASP A 67 0.69 -30.97 -3.32
CA ASP A 67 1.60 -32.12 -3.37
C ASP A 67 3.09 -31.77 -3.13
N SER A 68 3.40 -30.52 -2.76
CA SER A 68 4.78 -30.06 -2.57
C SER A 68 5.33 -30.31 -1.15
N THR A 69 6.67 -30.39 -1.05
CA THR A 69 7.44 -30.46 0.20
C THR A 69 7.08 -29.29 1.12
N GLU A 70 6.71 -29.58 2.37
CA GLU A 70 6.45 -28.56 3.39
C GLU A 70 7.78 -27.92 3.81
N THR A 71 7.87 -26.59 3.78
CA THR A 71 9.06 -25.85 4.24
C THR A 71 8.75 -25.13 5.55
N ARG A 72 9.56 -25.37 6.58
CA ARG A 72 9.50 -24.68 7.88
C ARG A 72 10.86 -24.10 8.27
N GLY A 73 10.88 -23.24 9.29
CA GLY A 73 12.10 -22.60 9.79
C GLY A 73 12.51 -23.05 11.20
N LEU A 74 13.82 -23.02 11.46
CA LEU A 74 14.41 -23.13 12.81
C LEU A 74 15.45 -22.03 12.99
N VAL A 75 15.29 -21.14 13.96
CA VAL A 75 16.25 -20.05 14.22
C VAL A 75 16.69 -20.02 15.66
N ALA A 76 17.92 -19.60 15.92
CA ALA A 76 18.44 -19.48 17.27
C ALA A 76 19.19 -18.16 17.49
N CYS A 77 19.00 -17.56 18.66
CA CYS A 77 19.89 -16.53 19.20
C CYS A 77 19.90 -16.64 20.72
N GLY A 78 20.55 -15.70 21.42
CA GLY A 78 20.63 -15.72 22.88
C GLY A 78 19.28 -16.00 23.55
N THR A 79 18.26 -15.17 23.30
CA THR A 79 16.91 -15.36 23.87
C THR A 79 15.91 -16.01 22.92
N GLY A 80 16.25 -16.20 21.64
CA GLY A 80 15.32 -16.58 20.57
C GLY A 80 14.36 -15.47 20.09
N VAL A 81 14.09 -14.45 20.92
CA VAL A 81 13.13 -13.37 20.63
C VAL A 81 13.53 -12.55 19.41
N GLY A 82 14.81 -12.14 19.34
CA GLY A 82 15.29 -11.26 18.27
C GLY A 82 15.11 -11.89 16.88
N VAL A 83 15.58 -13.12 16.68
CA VAL A 83 15.44 -13.82 15.39
C VAL A 83 13.97 -14.03 15.01
N SER A 84 13.10 -14.32 16.00
CA SER A 84 11.67 -14.48 15.79
C SER A 84 10.99 -13.21 15.27
N ILE A 85 11.34 -12.04 15.84
CA ILE A 85 10.78 -10.75 15.40
C ILE A 85 11.07 -10.48 13.92
N PHE A 86 12.29 -10.76 13.46
CA PHE A 86 12.68 -10.52 12.07
C PHE A 86 12.09 -11.57 11.12
N ALA A 87 11.98 -12.84 11.54
CA ALA A 87 11.31 -13.87 10.74
C ALA A 87 9.83 -13.54 10.48
N ASN A 88 9.12 -13.03 11.48
CA ASN A 88 7.71 -12.62 11.38
C ASN A 88 7.45 -11.40 10.48
N LYS A 89 8.48 -10.76 9.89
CA LYS A 89 8.29 -9.63 8.95
C LYS A 89 7.76 -10.04 7.58
N PHE A 90 7.75 -11.34 7.29
CA PHE A 90 7.39 -11.87 5.98
C PHE A 90 5.99 -12.51 6.01
N PRO A 91 5.13 -12.23 5.02
CA PRO A 91 3.77 -12.77 4.97
C PRO A 91 3.75 -14.30 5.05
N GLY A 92 2.83 -14.86 5.83
CA GLY A 92 2.71 -16.30 6.01
C GLY A 92 3.79 -16.94 6.89
N VAL A 93 4.63 -16.14 7.55
CA VAL A 93 5.54 -16.62 8.59
C VAL A 93 4.91 -16.40 9.96
N TYR A 94 4.84 -17.48 10.73
CA TYR A 94 4.39 -17.50 12.11
C TYR A 94 5.53 -18.06 12.97
N ALA A 95 6.44 -17.19 13.36
CA ALA A 95 7.59 -17.54 14.19
C ALA A 95 7.27 -17.35 15.68
N SER A 96 7.63 -18.32 16.50
CA SER A 96 7.46 -18.24 17.96
C SER A 96 8.72 -18.69 18.69
N THR A 97 9.06 -17.96 19.76
CA THR A 97 10.13 -18.36 20.66
C THR A 97 9.59 -19.34 21.68
N CYS A 98 10.16 -20.54 21.74
CA CYS A 98 9.78 -21.56 22.71
C CYS A 98 10.98 -21.93 23.55
N VAL A 99 10.84 -21.80 24.87
CA VAL A 99 11.84 -22.21 25.88
C VAL A 99 11.37 -23.42 26.67
N THR A 100 10.14 -23.86 26.48
CA THR A 100 9.55 -25.07 27.07
C THR A 100 8.78 -25.91 26.05
N VAL A 101 8.61 -27.20 26.35
CA VAL A 101 7.81 -28.16 25.56
C VAL A 101 6.35 -27.73 25.45
N SER A 102 5.78 -27.17 26.51
CA SER A 102 4.38 -26.71 26.53
C SER A 102 4.17 -25.52 25.59
N GLU A 103 5.10 -24.57 25.53
CA GLU A 103 5.08 -23.46 24.57
C GLU A 103 5.17 -23.95 23.13
N ALA A 104 6.04 -24.92 22.85
CA ALA A 104 6.18 -25.52 21.52
C ALA A 104 4.86 -26.14 21.03
N ARG A 105 4.19 -26.89 21.92
CA ARG A 105 2.89 -27.50 21.63
C ARG A 105 1.79 -26.45 21.43
N ASN A 106 1.75 -25.43 22.28
CA ASN A 106 0.78 -24.34 22.15
C ASN A 106 1.00 -23.56 20.84
N ALA A 107 2.25 -23.22 20.50
CA ALA A 107 2.59 -22.47 19.29
C ALA A 107 2.15 -23.20 18.01
N ARG A 108 2.34 -24.53 17.94
CA ARG A 108 1.85 -25.34 16.82
C ARG A 108 0.33 -25.45 16.79
N SER A 109 -0.28 -25.79 17.92
CA SER A 109 -1.73 -26.04 17.99
C SER A 109 -2.55 -24.77 17.72
N ILE A 110 -2.14 -23.63 18.27
CA ILE A 110 -2.92 -22.38 18.27
C ILE A 110 -2.55 -21.50 17.09
N ASN A 111 -1.25 -21.37 16.78
CA ASN A 111 -0.77 -20.38 15.80
C ASN A 111 -0.31 -21.00 14.49
N ASN A 112 -0.40 -22.33 14.36
CA ASN A 112 0.21 -23.07 13.26
C ASN A 112 1.67 -22.66 12.99
N CYS A 113 2.43 -22.38 14.06
CA CYS A 113 3.77 -21.80 14.01
C CYS A 113 4.71 -22.57 13.07
N ASN A 114 5.10 -21.97 11.95
CA ASN A 114 5.94 -22.61 10.92
C ASN A 114 7.42 -22.20 11.01
N VAL A 115 7.80 -21.38 11.98
CA VAL A 115 9.20 -21.11 12.32
C VAL A 115 9.42 -21.23 13.83
N LEU A 116 10.22 -22.20 14.26
CA LEU A 116 10.60 -22.35 15.67
C LEU A 116 11.81 -21.47 15.98
N ALA A 117 11.71 -20.61 16.99
CA ALA A 117 12.84 -19.88 17.55
C ALA A 117 13.24 -20.45 18.92
N VAL A 118 14.53 -20.72 19.12
CA VAL A 118 15.06 -21.28 20.38
C VAL A 118 16.07 -20.34 21.04
N SER A 119 16.18 -20.46 22.38
CA SER A 119 17.02 -19.62 23.23
C SER A 119 18.34 -20.32 23.55
N GLY A 120 19.45 -19.86 22.97
CA GLY A 120 20.78 -20.40 23.27
C GLY A 120 21.25 -20.15 24.70
N THR A 121 20.70 -19.15 25.41
CA THR A 121 21.08 -18.88 26.81
C THR A 121 20.21 -19.61 27.83
N ASN A 122 18.96 -19.91 27.48
CA ASN A 122 17.98 -20.43 28.46
C ASN A 122 17.55 -21.88 28.19
N THR A 123 17.99 -22.49 27.09
CA THR A 123 17.58 -23.83 26.68
C THR A 123 18.80 -24.73 26.52
N THR A 124 18.84 -25.83 27.27
CA THR A 124 19.88 -26.86 27.10
C THR A 124 19.65 -27.66 25.81
N PRO A 125 20.67 -28.31 25.24
CA PRO A 125 20.49 -29.17 24.06
C PRO A 125 19.39 -30.23 24.24
N GLU A 126 19.32 -30.89 25.40
CA GLU A 126 18.33 -31.92 25.70
C GLU A 126 16.91 -31.35 25.68
N THR A 127 16.70 -30.23 26.38
CA THR A 127 15.42 -29.52 26.39
C THR A 127 15.06 -29.02 24.98
N GLY A 128 16.05 -28.53 24.24
CA GLY A 128 15.85 -28.07 22.86
C GLY A 128 15.38 -29.18 21.93
N LEU A 129 15.91 -30.40 22.09
CA LEU A 129 15.48 -31.57 21.33
C LEU A 129 14.02 -31.92 21.64
N GLU A 130 13.62 -31.88 22.91
CA GLU A 130 12.22 -32.12 23.31
C GLU A 130 11.27 -31.06 22.74
N ILE A 131 11.68 -29.79 22.77
CA ILE A 131 10.94 -28.66 22.17
C ILE A 131 10.78 -28.88 20.66
N LEU A 132 11.88 -29.18 19.96
CA LEU A 132 11.89 -29.40 18.53
C LEU A 132 10.99 -30.56 18.13
N ASN A 133 11.13 -31.72 18.78
CA ASN A 133 10.30 -32.89 18.49
C ASN A 133 8.81 -32.59 18.71
N THR A 134 8.49 -31.95 19.83
CA THR A 134 7.11 -31.55 20.11
C THR A 134 6.56 -30.61 19.04
N TRP A 135 7.36 -29.63 18.59
CA TRP A 135 6.97 -28.72 17.53
C TRP A 135 6.81 -29.41 16.16
N LEU A 136 7.66 -30.39 15.84
CA LEU A 136 7.55 -31.17 14.60
C LEU A 136 6.30 -32.04 14.57
N GLU A 137 5.97 -32.66 15.71
CA GLU A 137 4.91 -33.66 15.84
C GLU A 137 3.52 -33.07 16.10
N THR A 138 3.43 -31.87 16.67
CA THR A 138 2.14 -31.28 17.05
C THR A 138 1.36 -30.75 15.83
N PRO A 139 0.18 -31.31 15.51
CA PRO A 139 -0.68 -30.80 14.44
C PRO A 139 -1.38 -29.49 14.83
N PHE A 140 -1.77 -28.71 13.83
CA PHE A 140 -2.61 -27.53 14.05
C PHE A 140 -3.96 -27.93 14.66
N LYS A 141 -4.47 -27.13 15.61
CA LYS A 141 -5.70 -27.38 16.39
C LYS A 141 -5.71 -28.71 17.17
N SER A 142 -4.56 -29.30 17.46
CA SER A 142 -4.52 -30.46 18.36
C SER A 142 -4.77 -30.04 19.82
N PRO A 143 -5.19 -30.95 20.71
CA PRO A 143 -5.19 -30.67 22.15
C PRO A 143 -3.82 -30.18 22.63
N CYS A 144 -3.79 -29.16 23.49
CA CYS A 144 -2.56 -28.58 24.02
C CYS A 144 -2.77 -28.05 25.45
N PRO A 145 -1.71 -27.68 26.18
CA PRO A 145 -1.84 -27.16 27.54
C PRO A 145 -2.82 -26.00 27.69
N ALA A 146 -2.90 -25.10 26.70
CA ALA A 146 -3.84 -23.98 26.72
C ALA A 146 -5.32 -24.41 26.61
N SER A 147 -5.61 -25.57 26.01
CA SER A 147 -6.95 -26.16 25.98
C SER A 147 -7.24 -27.09 27.19
N GLY A 148 -6.36 -27.09 28.19
CA GLY A 148 -6.38 -28.08 29.27
C GLY A 148 -6.10 -29.51 28.77
N ASN A 149 -5.42 -29.64 27.62
CA ASN A 149 -5.20 -30.87 26.87
C ASN A 149 -6.48 -31.55 26.38
N ASN A 150 -7.58 -30.80 26.22
CA ASN A 150 -8.82 -31.28 25.62
C ASN A 150 -8.92 -30.86 24.14
N PRO A 151 -9.74 -31.55 23.32
CA PRO A 151 -10.10 -31.06 21.99
C PRO A 151 -10.70 -29.66 22.06
N TRP A 152 -10.40 -28.83 21.06
CA TRP A 152 -10.99 -27.49 20.97
C TRP A 152 -12.52 -27.59 20.81
N PRO A 153 -13.31 -26.81 21.57
CA PRO A 153 -14.72 -26.65 21.30
C PRO A 153 -14.95 -26.21 19.85
N GLN A 154 -16.07 -26.60 19.24
CA GLN A 154 -16.33 -26.34 17.82
C GLN A 154 -16.12 -24.86 17.43
N GLY A 155 -16.63 -23.92 18.25
CA GLY A 155 -16.44 -22.49 17.99
C GLY A 155 -14.98 -22.03 18.00
N MET A 156 -14.16 -22.61 18.89
CA MET A 156 -12.71 -22.33 18.92
C MET A 156 -12.00 -22.96 17.73
N ALA A 157 -12.36 -24.18 17.34
CA ALA A 157 -11.78 -24.84 16.16
C ALA A 157 -12.06 -24.04 14.88
N THR A 158 -13.29 -23.54 14.71
CA THR A 158 -13.67 -22.64 13.61
C THR A 158 -12.91 -21.33 13.65
N PHE A 159 -12.81 -20.68 14.82
CA PHE A 159 -12.00 -19.46 14.98
C PHE A 159 -10.54 -19.67 14.55
N LEU A 160 -9.93 -20.80 14.92
CA LEU A 160 -8.56 -21.11 14.53
C LEU A 160 -8.43 -21.29 13.00
N ASP A 161 -9.40 -21.92 12.34
CA ASP A 161 -9.41 -22.04 10.88
C ASP A 161 -9.51 -20.69 10.17
N GLU A 162 -10.39 -19.81 10.66
CA GLU A 162 -10.60 -18.47 10.12
C GLU A 162 -9.40 -17.55 10.38
N SER A 163 -8.67 -17.76 11.47
CA SER A 163 -7.52 -16.93 11.84
C SER A 163 -6.37 -16.98 10.82
N ILE A 164 -6.13 -18.12 10.16
CA ILE A 164 -5.02 -18.28 9.22
C ILE A 164 -5.16 -17.35 8.00
N PRO A 165 -6.26 -17.37 7.22
CA PRO A 165 -6.44 -16.45 6.11
C PRO A 165 -6.61 -15.00 6.56
N GLU A 166 -7.10 -14.72 7.78
CA GLU A 166 -7.17 -13.37 8.31
C GLU A 166 -5.79 -12.80 8.66
N MET A 167 -4.94 -13.58 9.34
CA MET A 167 -3.59 -13.17 9.69
C MET A 167 -2.74 -12.86 8.45
N LEU A 168 -2.93 -13.58 7.35
CA LEU A 168 -2.25 -13.31 6.07
C LEU A 168 -2.57 -11.92 5.50
N LYS A 169 -3.74 -11.35 5.82
CA LYS A 169 -4.16 -10.01 5.37
C LYS A 169 -3.62 -8.90 6.27
N ILE A 170 -3.09 -9.23 7.46
CA ILE A 170 -2.57 -8.22 8.38
C ILE A 170 -1.26 -7.66 7.81
N GLY A 171 -1.22 -6.34 7.65
CA GLY A 171 -0.06 -5.65 7.09
C GLY A 171 0.04 -5.71 5.56
N SER A 172 -0.84 -6.46 4.88
CA SER A 172 -1.05 -6.26 3.44
C SER A 172 -1.81 -4.95 3.26
N VAL A 173 -1.10 -3.90 2.84
CA VAL A 173 -1.75 -2.77 2.20
C VAL A 173 -2.23 -3.32 0.86
N GLU A 174 -3.55 -3.40 0.63
CA GLU A 174 -4.02 -3.56 -0.74
C GLU A 174 -3.31 -2.48 -1.55
N PRO A 175 -2.56 -2.80 -2.62
CA PRO A 175 -1.98 -1.76 -3.42
C PRO A 175 -3.16 -0.91 -3.90
N GLU A 176 -3.31 0.30 -3.36
CA GLU A 176 -4.08 1.33 -4.04
C GLU A 176 -3.59 1.28 -5.47
N LYS A 177 -4.48 0.96 -6.42
CA LYS A 177 -4.17 0.77 -7.85
C LYS A 177 -3.04 1.73 -8.22
N GLN A 178 -1.83 1.19 -8.27
CA GLN A 178 -0.64 2.01 -8.41
C GLN A 178 -0.64 2.39 -9.88
N ASP A 179 -1.19 3.57 -10.18
CA ASP A 179 -1.23 4.09 -11.54
C ASP A 179 0.21 4.10 -12.05
N THR A 180 0.53 3.20 -12.98
CA THR A 180 1.88 2.98 -13.52
C THR A 180 2.39 4.17 -14.35
N CYS A 181 1.56 5.20 -14.53
CA CYS A 181 1.92 6.40 -15.25
C CYS A 181 2.71 7.35 -14.34
N ALA A 182 4.02 7.46 -14.60
CA ALA A 182 4.91 8.40 -13.91
C ALA A 182 4.39 9.85 -13.92
N ILE A 183 3.67 10.25 -14.99
CA ILE A 183 3.01 11.55 -15.08
C ILE A 183 1.83 11.65 -14.10
N CYS A 184 1.02 10.59 -13.95
CA CYS A 184 -0.08 10.56 -12.98
C CYS A 184 0.43 10.61 -11.54
N CYS A 185 1.54 9.92 -11.22
CA CYS A 185 2.16 10.00 -9.88
C CYS A 185 2.65 11.41 -9.57
N LEU A 186 3.29 12.09 -10.54
CA LEU A 186 3.71 13.48 -10.40
C LEU A 186 2.51 14.43 -10.28
N ALA A 187 1.40 14.16 -10.96
CA ALA A 187 0.18 14.96 -10.87
C ALA A 187 -0.55 14.77 -9.53
N LYS A 188 -0.64 13.54 -8.99
CA LYS A 188 -1.27 13.23 -7.71
C LYS A 188 -0.55 13.86 -6.52
N ASN A 189 0.78 13.94 -6.57
CA ASN A 189 1.60 14.50 -5.49
C ASN A 189 1.77 16.01 -5.55
N ARG A 190 1.06 16.69 -6.46
CA ARG A 190 0.98 18.16 -6.46
C ARG A 190 -0.33 18.58 -5.82
N GLU A 191 -0.26 18.99 -4.55
CA GLU A 191 -1.35 19.73 -3.93
C GLU A 191 -1.49 21.09 -4.61
N PHE A 192 -2.60 21.26 -5.30
CA PHE A 192 -2.92 22.47 -6.03
C PHE A 192 -4.30 22.94 -5.58
N SER A 193 -4.33 23.85 -4.62
CA SER A 193 -5.58 24.45 -4.12
C SER A 193 -6.14 25.42 -5.16
N ALA A 194 -7.41 25.25 -5.51
CA ALA A 194 -8.10 26.25 -6.32
C ALA A 194 -8.28 27.54 -5.49
N VAL A 195 -8.12 28.68 -6.14
CA VAL A 195 -8.35 30.01 -5.55
C VAL A 195 -9.56 30.61 -6.23
N ASP A 196 -10.49 31.13 -5.46
CA ASP A 196 -11.64 31.86 -6.00
C ASP A 196 -11.16 33.16 -6.65
N ILE A 197 -11.56 33.39 -7.90
CA ILE A 197 -11.15 34.58 -8.67
C ILE A 197 -12.26 35.62 -8.79
N MET A 198 -13.52 35.18 -8.79
CA MET A 198 -14.72 36.03 -8.83
C MET A 198 -15.97 35.19 -8.51
N PRO A 199 -17.18 35.77 -8.34
CA PRO A 199 -18.38 35.01 -8.01
C PRO A 199 -18.68 33.86 -8.98
N GLY A 200 -18.60 32.64 -8.46
CA GLY A 200 -18.82 31.41 -9.23
C GLY A 200 -17.63 30.96 -10.09
N GLY A 201 -16.51 31.71 -10.06
CA GLY A 201 -15.27 31.42 -10.79
C GLY A 201 -14.10 31.04 -9.86
N SER A 202 -13.40 29.96 -10.18
CA SER A 202 -12.19 29.52 -9.47
C SER A 202 -11.07 29.19 -10.45
N MET A 203 -9.83 29.39 -10.03
CA MET A 203 -8.64 29.15 -10.83
C MET A 203 -7.64 28.25 -10.10
N LYS A 204 -7.03 27.33 -10.83
CA LYS A 204 -6.00 26.42 -10.36
C LYS A 204 -4.75 26.56 -11.22
N ILE A 205 -3.70 27.20 -10.71
CA ILE A 205 -2.41 27.31 -11.41
C ILE A 205 -1.79 25.91 -11.57
N VAL A 206 -1.45 25.53 -12.79
CA VAL A 206 -0.81 24.24 -13.11
C VAL A 206 0.67 24.37 -13.49
N ARG A 207 1.10 25.57 -13.91
CA ARG A 207 2.51 25.89 -14.23
C ARG A 207 2.74 27.40 -14.06
N GLU A 208 3.92 27.79 -13.58
CA GLU A 208 4.27 29.20 -13.32
C GLU A 208 4.97 29.92 -14.49
N SER A 209 5.57 29.20 -15.45
CA SER A 209 6.25 29.85 -16.59
C SER A 209 6.36 28.95 -17.84
N PRO A 210 5.73 29.32 -18.98
CA PRO A 210 4.67 30.31 -19.07
C PRO A 210 3.50 29.91 -18.17
N THR A 211 2.82 30.90 -17.60
CA THR A 211 1.81 30.66 -16.59
C THR A 211 0.61 30.01 -17.25
N SER A 212 0.10 28.95 -16.63
CA SER A 212 -1.14 28.32 -17.09
C SER A 212 -1.97 27.80 -15.94
N ALA A 213 -3.27 27.75 -16.16
CA ALA A 213 -4.24 27.40 -15.15
C ALA A 213 -5.42 26.63 -15.74
N ILE A 214 -6.08 25.86 -14.88
CA ILE A 214 -7.44 25.36 -15.13
C ILE A 214 -8.39 26.31 -14.43
N VAL A 215 -9.32 26.89 -15.18
CA VAL A 215 -10.33 27.81 -14.67
C VAL A 215 -11.70 27.14 -14.76
N ARG A 216 -12.51 27.31 -13.71
CA ARG A 216 -13.85 26.75 -13.61
C ARG A 216 -14.85 27.83 -13.27
N PHE A 217 -15.96 27.85 -13.99
CA PHE A 217 -17.11 28.68 -13.67
C PHE A 217 -18.38 27.85 -13.57
N LYS A 218 -19.25 28.19 -12.61
CA LYS A 218 -20.58 27.59 -12.49
C LYS A 218 -21.50 28.08 -13.61
N ALA A 219 -22.46 27.24 -13.99
CA ALA A 219 -23.53 27.63 -14.90
C ALA A 219 -24.24 28.90 -14.41
N GLY A 220 -24.49 29.85 -15.33
CA GLY A 220 -25.13 31.13 -15.03
C GLY A 220 -24.18 32.23 -14.57
N SER A 221 -22.91 31.94 -14.28
CA SER A 221 -21.92 32.97 -13.97
C SER A 221 -21.67 33.90 -15.15
N VAL A 222 -21.27 35.13 -14.82
CA VAL A 222 -20.91 36.18 -15.78
C VAL A 222 -19.56 36.76 -15.36
N GLU A 223 -18.64 36.89 -16.33
CA GLU A 223 -17.47 37.75 -16.18
C GLU A 223 -17.86 39.13 -16.73
N PRO A 224 -17.84 40.20 -15.90
CA PRO A 224 -18.03 41.56 -16.38
C PRO A 224 -16.98 41.93 -17.43
N ALA A 225 -17.23 42.93 -18.26
CA ALA A 225 -16.27 43.46 -19.22
C ALA A 225 -14.95 43.76 -18.51
N HIS A 226 -13.88 43.11 -18.96
CA HIS A 226 -12.56 43.21 -18.35
C HIS A 226 -11.48 43.04 -19.39
N HIS A 227 -10.24 43.36 -19.00
CA HIS A 227 -9.06 43.14 -19.83
C HIS A 227 -7.86 42.72 -18.99
N TYR A 228 -6.83 42.23 -19.69
CA TYR A 228 -5.56 41.74 -19.13
C TYR A 228 -4.39 42.54 -19.71
N THR A 229 -3.32 42.71 -18.94
CA THR A 229 -2.06 43.31 -19.45
C THR A 229 -1.43 42.40 -20.51
N PHE A 230 -1.51 41.09 -20.31
CA PHE A 230 -0.95 40.09 -21.22
C PHE A 230 -2.06 39.38 -21.98
N GLY A 231 -1.78 39.06 -23.24
CA GLY A 231 -2.69 38.23 -24.03
C GLY A 231 -2.74 36.81 -23.48
N HIS A 232 -3.87 36.17 -23.65
CA HIS A 232 -4.08 34.80 -23.18
C HIS A 232 -4.77 33.97 -24.25
N ASP A 233 -4.45 32.69 -24.25
CA ASP A 233 -5.12 31.68 -25.04
C ASP A 233 -5.81 30.67 -24.15
N LEU A 234 -6.98 30.21 -24.58
CA LEU A 234 -7.74 29.21 -23.86
C LEU A 234 -8.27 28.11 -24.75
N ILE A 235 -8.49 26.94 -24.16
CA ILE A 235 -9.24 25.83 -24.75
C ILE A 235 -10.30 25.34 -23.75
N VAL A 236 -11.53 25.16 -24.22
CA VAL A 236 -12.63 24.66 -23.40
C VAL A 236 -12.48 23.14 -23.22
N LEU A 237 -12.42 22.70 -21.97
CA LEU A 237 -12.30 21.28 -21.59
C LEU A 237 -13.66 20.67 -21.26
N LYS A 238 -14.59 21.45 -20.71
CA LYS A 238 -15.95 21.05 -20.36
C LYS A 238 -16.90 22.25 -20.46
N GLY A 239 -18.15 21.98 -20.80
CA GLY A 239 -19.22 22.98 -20.78
C GLY A 239 -19.21 23.90 -22.00
N SER A 240 -19.89 25.03 -21.87
CA SER A 240 -19.98 26.05 -22.93
C SER A 240 -20.02 27.47 -22.36
N LYS A 241 -19.35 28.36 -23.07
CA LYS A 241 -19.29 29.80 -22.74
C LYS A 241 -19.44 30.64 -24.00
N ARG A 242 -19.93 31.86 -23.83
CA ARG A 242 -19.94 32.89 -24.86
C ARG A 242 -19.04 34.04 -24.44
N VAL A 243 -18.15 34.43 -25.34
CA VAL A 243 -17.23 35.55 -25.15
C VAL A 243 -17.62 36.64 -26.13
N TRP A 244 -17.92 37.83 -25.61
CA TRP A 244 -18.09 39.04 -26.41
C TRP A 244 -16.79 39.82 -26.33
N ASN A 245 -16.09 39.97 -27.44
CA ASN A 245 -14.98 40.92 -27.54
C ASN A 245 -15.58 42.31 -27.78
N VAL A 246 -15.72 43.07 -26.70
CA VAL A 246 -16.34 44.40 -26.69
C VAL A 246 -15.49 45.39 -27.48
N SER A 247 -14.15 45.24 -27.45
CA SER A 247 -13.24 46.09 -28.22
C SER A 247 -13.44 45.97 -29.73
N LYS A 248 -13.82 44.78 -30.22
CA LYS A 248 -13.96 44.49 -31.66
C LYS A 248 -15.41 44.36 -32.13
N GLY A 249 -16.37 44.30 -31.20
CA GLY A 249 -17.77 44.04 -31.54
C GLY A 249 -18.01 42.61 -32.04
N GLU A 250 -17.15 41.67 -31.65
CA GLU A 250 -17.19 40.27 -32.09
C GLU A 250 -17.74 39.36 -30.98
N LYS A 251 -18.27 38.21 -31.39
CA LYS A 251 -18.90 37.24 -30.51
C LYS A 251 -18.44 35.83 -30.85
N TYR A 252 -18.07 35.09 -29.81
CA TYR A 252 -17.53 33.74 -29.91
C TYR A 252 -18.34 32.81 -29.01
N ASP A 253 -19.01 31.84 -29.60
CA ASP A 253 -19.67 30.74 -28.89
C ASP A 253 -18.69 29.57 -28.82
N LEU A 254 -18.25 29.23 -27.62
CA LEU A 254 -17.21 28.23 -27.37
C LEU A 254 -17.79 27.01 -26.64
N SER A 255 -17.46 25.84 -27.15
CA SER A 255 -17.81 24.51 -26.66
C SER A 255 -16.56 23.65 -26.51
N VAL A 256 -16.71 22.41 -26.03
CA VAL A 256 -15.57 21.51 -25.74
C VAL A 256 -14.67 21.34 -26.97
N GLY A 257 -13.39 21.66 -26.81
CA GLY A 257 -12.37 21.61 -27.85
C GLY A 257 -12.14 22.94 -28.59
N ASP A 258 -13.03 23.92 -28.44
CA ASP A 258 -12.86 25.23 -29.06
C ASP A 258 -11.75 26.04 -28.39
N TYR A 259 -11.01 26.76 -29.21
CA TYR A 259 -9.87 27.60 -28.83
C TYR A 259 -10.18 29.08 -29.09
N LEU A 260 -9.75 29.96 -28.18
CA LEU A 260 -9.80 31.40 -28.36
C LEU A 260 -8.51 32.05 -27.88
N LEU A 261 -7.93 32.90 -28.73
CA LEU A 261 -6.85 33.83 -28.38
C LEU A 261 -7.46 35.20 -28.12
N THR A 262 -7.22 35.75 -26.94
CA THR A 262 -7.55 37.12 -26.59
C THR A 262 -6.26 37.95 -26.54
N PRO A 263 -6.04 38.88 -27.48
CA PRO A 263 -4.90 39.78 -27.45
C PRO A 263 -4.83 40.63 -26.18
N ALA A 264 -3.62 41.06 -25.81
CA ALA A 264 -3.40 41.97 -24.69
C ALA A 264 -4.24 43.26 -24.85
N GLY A 265 -4.90 43.68 -23.78
CA GLY A 265 -5.72 44.90 -23.77
C GLY A 265 -7.10 44.79 -24.43
N ASP A 266 -7.44 43.69 -25.10
CA ASP A 266 -8.79 43.49 -25.62
C ASP A 266 -9.80 43.34 -24.47
N VAL A 267 -10.85 44.16 -24.50
CA VAL A 267 -11.94 44.11 -23.51
C VAL A 267 -12.93 43.05 -23.91
N HIS A 268 -13.25 42.16 -23.00
CA HIS A 268 -14.24 41.11 -23.24
C HIS A 268 -15.13 40.87 -22.03
N ARG A 269 -16.35 40.40 -22.33
CA ARG A 269 -17.36 39.97 -21.38
C ARG A 269 -17.70 38.51 -21.65
N VAL A 270 -18.08 37.77 -20.61
CA VAL A 270 -18.33 36.33 -20.75
C VAL A 270 -19.59 35.90 -20.01
N LYS A 271 -20.32 34.95 -20.59
CA LYS A 271 -21.41 34.22 -19.94
C LYS A 271 -21.18 32.73 -20.04
N TYR A 272 -21.41 32.03 -18.94
CA TYR A 272 -21.31 30.58 -18.85
C TYR A 272 -22.71 29.97 -18.84
N PHE A 273 -23.03 29.14 -19.84
CA PHE A 273 -24.35 28.51 -19.93
C PHE A 273 -24.40 27.18 -19.18
N GLU A 274 -23.23 26.55 -19.00
CA GLU A 274 -23.05 25.30 -18.27
C GLU A 274 -21.88 25.45 -17.30
N ASP A 275 -21.73 24.49 -16.38
CA ASP A 275 -20.52 24.35 -15.59
C ASP A 275 -19.33 24.16 -16.54
N THR A 276 -18.51 25.20 -16.66
CA THR A 276 -17.50 25.30 -17.70
C THR A 276 -16.11 25.21 -17.09
N GLU A 277 -15.28 24.35 -17.66
CA GLU A 277 -13.86 24.22 -17.34
C GLU A 277 -13.05 24.52 -18.60
N PHE A 278 -12.02 25.36 -18.48
CA PHE A 278 -11.11 25.65 -19.58
C PHE A 278 -9.67 25.74 -19.08
N PHE A 279 -8.73 25.34 -19.93
CA PHE A 279 -7.32 25.59 -19.73
C PHE A 279 -6.99 26.95 -20.33
N ILE A 280 -6.31 27.79 -19.59
CA ILE A 280 -5.86 29.11 -20.02
C ILE A 280 -4.34 29.23 -19.81
N ARG A 281 -3.67 29.87 -20.77
CA ARG A 281 -2.25 30.17 -20.72
C ARG A 281 -2.04 31.65 -21.05
N TRP A 282 -1.05 32.25 -20.41
CA TRP A 282 -0.63 33.63 -20.66
C TRP A 282 0.85 33.78 -20.29
N ASP A 283 1.45 34.88 -20.77
CA ASP A 283 2.81 35.25 -20.39
C ASP A 283 2.79 36.25 -19.24
N GLY A 284 3.78 36.17 -18.35
CA GLY A 284 3.93 37.12 -17.24
C GLY A 284 2.98 36.88 -16.06
N ARG A 285 2.72 37.96 -15.30
CA ARG A 285 1.89 37.92 -14.08
C ARG A 285 0.41 37.91 -14.43
N TRP A 286 -0.40 37.26 -13.58
CA TRP A 286 -1.86 37.37 -13.66
C TRP A 286 -2.32 38.75 -13.18
N ASP A 287 -3.16 39.42 -13.95
CA ASP A 287 -3.91 40.60 -13.56
C ASP A 287 -5.30 40.58 -14.19
N ILE A 288 -6.27 41.29 -13.63
CA ILE A 288 -7.59 41.46 -14.23
C ILE A 288 -8.07 42.86 -13.92
N PHE A 289 -8.46 43.62 -14.94
CA PHE A 289 -8.97 44.97 -14.80
C PHE A 289 -10.44 44.99 -15.20
N LEU A 290 -11.32 45.11 -14.21
CA LEU A 290 -12.77 45.22 -14.41
C LEU A 290 -13.09 46.61 -14.98
N ASN A 291 -13.70 46.64 -16.16
CA ASN A 291 -14.12 47.85 -16.86
C ASN A 291 -15.61 48.17 -16.66
N GLU A 292 -16.36 47.27 -16.03
CA GLU A 292 -17.75 47.46 -15.63
C GLU A 292 -18.06 46.66 -14.35
N ASP A 293 -19.16 47.02 -13.67
CA ASP A 293 -19.68 46.25 -12.54
C ASP A 293 -20.55 45.06 -13.00
N ALA A 294 -20.79 44.12 -12.08
CA ALA A 294 -21.49 42.87 -12.40
C ALA A 294 -22.97 43.07 -12.79
N ASP A 295 -23.65 44.07 -12.22
CA ASP A 295 -25.06 44.34 -12.50
C ASP A 295 -25.23 44.94 -13.91
N ALA A 296 -24.32 45.84 -14.31
CA ALA A 296 -24.24 46.39 -15.65
C ALA A 296 -23.94 45.30 -16.69
N ALA A 297 -23.07 44.33 -16.35
CA ALA A 297 -22.75 43.20 -17.20
C ALA A 297 -23.96 42.31 -17.48
N ILE A 298 -24.73 41.97 -16.44
CA ILE A 298 -25.96 41.17 -16.55
C ILE A 298 -26.97 41.88 -17.46
N ALA A 299 -27.24 43.16 -17.19
CA ALA A 299 -28.20 43.94 -17.98
C ALA A 299 -27.78 44.12 -19.45
N ALA A 300 -26.48 44.20 -19.73
CA ALA A 300 -25.96 44.28 -21.10
C ALA A 300 -26.11 42.93 -21.84
N ILE A 301 -25.89 41.80 -21.17
CA ILE A 301 -26.09 40.48 -21.78
C ILE A 301 -27.56 40.23 -22.09
N GLU A 302 -28.49 40.62 -21.21
CA GLU A 302 -29.93 40.46 -21.45
C GLU A 302 -30.43 41.23 -22.68
N LYS A 303 -29.79 42.36 -23.02
CA LYS A 303 -30.10 43.13 -24.23
C LYS A 303 -29.57 42.49 -25.52
N ASP A 304 -28.49 41.72 -25.42
CA ASP A 304 -27.79 41.07 -26.55
C ASP A 304 -28.09 39.56 -26.67
N SER A 305 -29.04 39.05 -25.86
CA SER A 305 -29.45 37.63 -25.79
C SER A 305 -30.39 37.21 -26.92
#